data_AF-A0A2T2RKZ1-F1
#
_entry.id   AF-A0A2T2RKZ1-F1
#
_cell.length_a   1.000
_cell.length_b   1.000
_cell.length_c   1.000
_cell.angle_alpha   90.00
_cell.angle_beta   90.00
_cell.angle_gamma   90.00
#
_symmetry.space_group_name_H-M   'P 1'
#
loop_
_entity.id
_entity.type
_entity.pdbx_description
1 polymer ?
#
loop_
_entity_poly.entity_id
_entity_poly.type
_entity_poly.pdbx_seq_one_letter_code
_entity_poly.pdbx_strand_id
1 'polypeptide(L)'
;MADYVGAIDQGTTSTRFVVFDRAGSEVARHQLEHTQVLPRAGWVEHDPVEIWEHTRAVIEQVLSHKRLRAEKLAGVGVTNQRETTVVWSCHTGQPYHNAIVWQDTRTDSLVSALERDGRGQVVRERAGLVPATYFSAGKLQWLLEHVAGLAEAA
;
A
#
# COMPACT_ATOMS: atom_id res chain seq x y z
N MET A 1 20.62 -10.51 -23.62
CA MET A 1 19.34 -9.82 -23.81
C MET A 1 18.43 -10.11 -22.64
N ALA A 2 17.67 -9.11 -22.22
CA ALA A 2 16.57 -9.26 -21.28
C ALA A 2 15.35 -9.83 -22.02
N ASP A 3 14.77 -10.88 -21.44
CA ASP A 3 13.78 -11.74 -22.10
C ASP A 3 12.46 -11.79 -21.32
N TYR A 4 12.43 -11.20 -20.12
CA TYR A 4 11.30 -11.26 -19.20
C TYR A 4 10.94 -9.89 -18.63
N VAL A 5 9.74 -9.76 -18.08
CA VAL A 5 9.32 -8.63 -17.24
C VAL A 5 8.83 -9.15 -15.90
N GLY A 6 9.18 -8.47 -14.81
CA GLY A 6 8.67 -8.76 -13.48
C GLY A 6 7.46 -7.88 -13.16
N ALA A 7 6.57 -8.37 -12.31
CA ALA A 7 5.44 -7.60 -11.79
C ALA A 7 5.31 -7.87 -10.29
N ILE A 8 5.42 -6.81 -9.48
CA ILE A 8 5.06 -6.82 -8.07
C ILE A 8 3.58 -6.45 -7.98
N ASP A 9 2.81 -7.26 -7.26
CA ASP A 9 1.45 -6.94 -6.90
C ASP A 9 1.29 -7.05 -5.38
N GLN A 10 1.27 -5.88 -4.75
CA GLN A 10 1.10 -5.71 -3.31
C GLN A 10 -0.40 -5.62 -3.03
N GLY A 11 -1.06 -6.74 -2.75
CA GLY A 11 -2.49 -6.79 -2.45
C GLY A 11 -2.80 -6.54 -0.96
N THR A 12 -4.10 -6.45 -0.63
CA THR A 12 -4.55 -6.27 0.75
C THR A 12 -4.19 -7.45 1.66
N THR A 13 -4.32 -8.67 1.15
CA THR A 13 -4.12 -9.89 1.95
C THR A 13 -2.82 -10.61 1.66
N SER A 14 -2.11 -10.22 0.60
CA SER A 14 -0.84 -10.84 0.23
C SER A 14 -0.04 -9.98 -0.73
N THR A 15 1.27 -10.16 -0.74
CA THR A 15 2.16 -9.64 -1.78
C THR A 15 2.59 -10.77 -2.69
N ARG A 16 2.62 -10.52 -4.00
CA ARG A 16 3.11 -11.47 -4.99
C ARG A 16 4.11 -10.84 -5.96
N PHE A 17 5.02 -11.67 -6.45
CA PHE A 17 5.88 -11.32 -7.58
C PHE A 17 5.70 -12.35 -8.67
N VAL A 18 5.49 -11.87 -9.90
CA VAL A 18 5.20 -12.70 -11.08
C VAL A 18 6.16 -12.29 -12.20
N VAL A 19 6.68 -13.27 -12.94
CA VAL A 19 7.57 -13.04 -14.08
C VAL A 19 6.90 -13.54 -15.35
N PHE A 20 6.89 -12.70 -16.39
CA PHE A 20 6.32 -12.99 -17.69
C PHE A 20 7.37 -13.02 -18.78
N ASP A 21 7.19 -13.87 -19.78
CA ASP A 21 7.99 -13.84 -21.02
C ASP A 21 7.44 -12.83 -22.05
N ARG A 22 8.09 -12.75 -23.22
CA ARG A 22 7.69 -11.84 -24.31
C ARG A 22 6.31 -12.14 -24.92
N ALA A 23 5.79 -13.36 -24.74
CA ALA A 23 4.46 -13.73 -25.18
C ALA A 23 3.38 -13.38 -24.13
N GLY A 24 3.79 -12.85 -22.97
CA GLY A 24 2.90 -12.56 -21.85
C GLY A 24 2.55 -13.80 -21.02
N SER A 25 3.26 -14.92 -21.19
CA SER A 25 3.02 -16.14 -20.42
C SER A 25 3.69 -16.05 -19.05
N GLU A 26 3.00 -16.52 -18.00
CA GLU A 26 3.57 -16.61 -16.66
C GLU A 26 4.66 -17.69 -16.61
N VAL A 27 5.89 -17.29 -16.27
CA VAL A 27 7.06 -18.17 -16.17
C VAL A 27 7.29 -18.62 -14.73
N ALA A 28 6.97 -17.74 -13.78
CA ALA A 28 7.22 -17.95 -12.36
C ALA A 28 6.35 -17.02 -11.51
N ARG A 29 5.98 -17.48 -10.32
CA ARG A 29 5.34 -16.67 -9.29
C ARG A 29 5.69 -17.13 -7.89
N HIS A 30 5.64 -16.21 -6.94
CA HIS A 30 5.61 -16.49 -5.51
C HIS A 30 4.71 -15.48 -4.81
N GLN A 31 4.15 -15.86 -3.66
CA GLN A 31 3.18 -15.05 -2.92
C GLN A 31 3.29 -15.35 -1.42
N LEU A 32 3.17 -14.29 -0.62
CA LEU A 32 3.16 -14.35 0.85
C LEU A 32 1.97 -13.55 1.38
N GLU A 33 1.23 -14.14 2.32
CA GLU A 33 0.07 -13.49 2.95
C GLU A 33 0.49 -12.47 4.01
N HIS A 34 -0.31 -11.43 4.19
CA HIS A 34 -0.10 -10.38 5.19
C HIS A 34 -0.90 -10.62 6.46
N THR A 35 -0.29 -10.28 7.59
CA THR A 35 -1.01 -10.20 8.86
C THR A 35 -2.04 -9.07 8.80
N GLN A 36 -3.31 -9.38 9.08
CA GLN A 36 -4.35 -8.37 9.19
C GLN A 36 -4.41 -7.88 10.64
N VAL A 37 -3.97 -6.65 10.89
CA VAL A 37 -4.00 -6.05 12.23
C VAL A 37 -5.35 -5.37 12.42
N LEU A 38 -6.13 -5.83 13.41
CA LEU A 38 -7.48 -5.34 13.69
C LEU A 38 -7.56 -4.81 15.14
N PRO A 39 -6.99 -3.63 15.46
CA PRO A 39 -6.88 -3.18 16.85
C PRO A 39 -8.22 -2.92 17.51
N ARG A 40 -9.23 -2.54 16.72
CA ARG A 40 -10.60 -2.18 17.14
C ARG A 40 -11.58 -2.50 16.01
N ALA A 41 -12.87 -2.58 16.35
CA ALA A 41 -13.92 -2.74 15.34
C ALA A 41 -13.86 -1.61 14.30
N GLY A 42 -13.85 -1.99 13.01
CA GLY A 42 -13.73 -1.06 11.88
C GLY A 42 -12.32 -0.55 11.60
N TRP A 43 -11.32 -0.92 12.42
CA TRP A 43 -9.94 -0.51 12.23
C TRP A 43 -9.16 -1.63 11.55
N VAL A 44 -8.48 -1.31 10.46
CA VAL A 44 -7.71 -2.25 9.65
C VAL A 44 -6.34 -1.64 9.37
N GLU A 45 -5.30 -2.33 9.81
CA GLU A 45 -3.92 -1.89 9.74
C GLU A 45 -3.02 -2.97 9.15
N HIS A 46 -1.93 -2.54 8.49
CA HIS A 46 -0.82 -3.41 8.08
C HIS A 46 0.49 -2.84 8.60
N ASP A 47 1.44 -3.72 8.92
CA ASP A 47 2.81 -3.32 9.19
C ASP A 47 3.54 -2.98 7.87
N PRO A 48 3.99 -1.73 7.65
CA PRO A 48 4.72 -1.36 6.43
C PRO A 48 6.05 -2.11 6.28
N VAL A 49 6.67 -2.52 7.38
CA VAL A 49 7.90 -3.32 7.38
C VAL A 49 7.59 -4.73 6.87
N GLU A 50 6.52 -5.37 7.35
CA GLU A 50 6.07 -6.68 6.83
C GLU A 50 5.77 -6.61 5.32
N ILE A 51 5.09 -5.56 4.86
CA ILE A 51 4.82 -5.33 3.42
C ILE A 51 6.14 -5.32 2.63
N TRP A 52 7.13 -4.57 3.11
CA TRP A 52 8.43 -4.47 2.46
C TRP A 52 9.21 -5.79 2.48
N GLU A 53 9.24 -6.47 3.62
CA GLU A 53 9.93 -7.76 3.79
C GLU A 53 9.31 -8.84 2.90
N HIS A 54 7.98 -8.91 2.84
CA HIS A 54 7.28 -9.83 1.93
C HIS A 54 7.57 -9.50 0.47
N THR A 55 7.61 -8.23 0.09
CA THR A 55 7.98 -7.81 -1.27
C THR A 55 9.36 -8.32 -1.65
N ARG A 56 10.36 -8.13 -0.77
CA ARG A 56 11.72 -8.65 -1.00
C ARG A 56 11.73 -10.17 -1.09
N ALA A 57 11.07 -10.85 -0.16
CA ALA A 57 11.04 -12.30 -0.10
C ALA A 57 10.42 -12.92 -1.36
N VAL A 58 9.29 -12.41 -1.86
CA VAL A 58 8.67 -12.95 -3.08
C VAL A 58 9.56 -12.77 -4.31
N ILE A 59 10.31 -11.67 -4.41
CA ILE A 59 11.26 -11.43 -5.50
C ILE A 59 12.41 -12.43 -5.41
N GLU A 60 13.04 -12.55 -4.24
CA GLU A 60 14.17 -13.45 -4.01
C GLU A 60 13.77 -14.92 -4.26
N GLN A 61 12.58 -15.34 -3.81
CA GLN A 61 12.08 -16.70 -4.00
C GLN A 61 11.83 -17.02 -5.49
N VAL A 62 11.24 -16.10 -6.26
CA VAL A 62 11.01 -16.31 -7.70
C VAL A 62 12.33 -16.41 -8.47
N LEU A 63 13.27 -15.49 -8.20
CA LEU A 63 14.55 -15.46 -8.92
C LEU A 63 15.40 -16.70 -8.62
N SER A 64 15.45 -17.13 -7.36
CA SER A 64 16.19 -18.32 -6.93
C SER A 64 15.60 -19.62 -7.49
N HIS A 65 14.28 -19.82 -7.40
CA HIS A 65 13.62 -21.06 -7.84
C HIS A 65 13.82 -21.36 -9.32
N LYS A 66 13.83 -20.32 -10.16
CA LYS A 66 14.01 -20.49 -11.62
C LYS A 66 15.43 -20.23 -12.09
N ARG A 67 16.37 -20.00 -11.16
CA ARG A 67 17.74 -19.55 -11.46
C ARG A 67 17.73 -18.36 -12.44
N LEU A 68 16.71 -17.52 -12.32
CA LEU A 68 16.58 -16.31 -13.13
C LEU A 68 17.48 -15.26 -12.52
N ARG A 69 18.37 -14.70 -13.33
CA ARG A 69 19.20 -13.58 -12.90
C ARG A 69 18.45 -12.28 -13.12
N ALA A 70 18.64 -11.31 -12.23
CA ALA A 70 17.98 -10.01 -12.32
C ALA A 70 18.24 -9.31 -13.66
N GLU A 71 19.42 -9.51 -14.28
CA GLU A 71 19.76 -8.92 -15.59
C GLU A 71 18.93 -9.50 -16.77
N LYS A 72 18.13 -10.53 -16.53
CA LYS A 72 17.18 -11.08 -17.49
C LYS A 72 15.82 -10.40 -17.47
N LEU A 73 15.53 -9.60 -16.44
CA LEU A 73 14.35 -8.73 -16.39
C LEU A 73 14.61 -7.45 -17.16
N ALA A 74 13.74 -7.11 -18.10
CA ALA A 74 13.78 -5.86 -18.86
C ALA A 74 13.22 -4.68 -18.02
N GLY A 75 12.40 -4.99 -17.03
CA GLY A 75 11.79 -4.03 -16.12
C GLY A 75 10.91 -4.71 -15.09
N VAL A 76 10.44 -3.92 -14.12
CA VAL A 76 9.50 -4.35 -13.08
C VAL A 76 8.30 -3.41 -13.09
N GLY A 77 7.11 -3.96 -13.32
CA GLY A 77 5.85 -3.27 -13.07
C GLY A 77 5.46 -3.38 -11.60
N VAL A 78 4.84 -2.34 -11.06
CA VAL A 78 4.34 -2.33 -9.68
C VAL A 78 2.85 -1.99 -9.72
N THR A 79 2.07 -2.83 -9.07
CA THR A 79 0.67 -2.56 -8.73
C THR A 79 0.48 -2.80 -7.24
N ASN A 80 -0.48 -2.11 -6.64
CA ASN A 80 -0.67 -2.11 -5.20
C ASN A 80 -2.14 -1.96 -4.82
N GLN A 81 -2.44 -2.33 -3.58
CA GLN A 81 -3.69 -1.98 -2.93
C GLN A 81 -3.76 -0.45 -2.87
N ARG A 82 -4.82 0.10 -3.44
CA ARG A 82 -5.02 1.54 -3.49
C ARG A 82 -5.42 2.06 -2.11
N GLU A 83 -5.37 3.38 -1.95
CA GLU A 83 -5.76 4.18 -0.78
C GLU A 83 -5.03 3.93 0.56
N THR A 84 -4.51 2.73 0.82
CA THR A 84 -3.74 2.41 2.03
C THR A 84 -2.62 3.42 2.24
N THR A 85 -2.59 4.07 3.41
CA THR A 85 -1.72 5.22 3.69
C THR A 85 -0.60 4.83 4.64
N VAL A 86 0.65 5.14 4.26
CA VAL A 86 1.86 5.00 5.08
C VAL A 86 2.53 6.37 5.21
N VAL A 87 3.03 6.68 6.40
CA VAL A 87 3.86 7.87 6.65
C VAL A 87 5.13 7.44 7.36
N TRP A 88 6.29 7.90 6.88
CA TRP A 88 7.61 7.49 7.36
C TRP A 88 8.55 8.69 7.44
N SER A 89 9.62 8.55 8.22
CA SER A 89 10.66 9.57 8.30
C SER A 89 11.57 9.50 7.08
N CYS A 90 11.74 10.61 6.36
CA CYS A 90 12.65 10.69 5.22
C CYS A 90 14.14 10.55 5.64
N HIS A 91 14.47 10.79 6.91
CA HIS A 91 15.83 10.67 7.43
C HIS A 91 16.21 9.24 7.81
N THR A 92 15.27 8.48 8.38
CA THR A 92 15.55 7.13 8.90
C THR A 92 14.93 6.01 8.06
N GLY A 93 13.96 6.33 7.20
CA GLY A 93 13.14 5.36 6.47
C GLY A 93 12.12 4.62 7.35
N GLN A 94 12.04 4.92 8.65
CA GLN A 94 11.18 4.20 9.58
C GLN A 94 9.73 4.72 9.52
N PRO A 95 8.72 3.82 9.46
CA PRO A 95 7.32 4.21 9.59
C PRO A 95 7.04 4.83 10.96
N TYR A 96 6.22 5.88 11.01
CA TYR A 96 5.76 6.47 12.27
C TYR A 96 4.66 5.63 12.94
N HIS A 97 3.93 4.86 12.14
CA HIS A 97 2.77 4.07 12.55
C HIS A 97 2.54 2.95 11.53
N ASN A 98 1.72 1.96 11.89
CA ASN A 98 1.15 1.03 10.92
C ASN A 98 0.46 1.77 9.77
N ALA A 99 0.47 1.15 8.59
CA ALA A 99 -0.32 1.57 7.46
C ALA A 99 -1.81 1.52 7.82
N ILE A 100 -2.57 2.57 7.48
CA ILE A 100 -4.03 2.55 7.62
C ILE A 100 -4.62 2.04 6.30
N VAL A 101 -5.26 0.88 6.34
CA VAL A 101 -5.73 0.16 5.15
C VAL A 101 -6.97 0.83 4.55
N TRP A 102 -7.19 0.70 3.25
CA TRP A 102 -8.34 1.29 2.55
C TRP A 102 -9.71 0.91 3.14
N GLN A 103 -9.83 -0.27 3.75
CA GLN A 103 -11.05 -0.78 4.39
C GLN A 103 -11.37 -0.10 5.73
N ASP A 104 -10.41 0.64 6.29
CA ASP A 104 -10.52 1.26 7.61
C ASP A 104 -11.59 2.36 7.64
N THR A 105 -12.41 2.34 8.69
CA THR A 105 -13.53 3.28 8.89
C THR A 105 -13.30 4.28 10.02
N ARG A 106 -12.08 4.39 10.58
CA ARG A 106 -11.79 5.25 11.75
C ARG A 106 -12.03 6.75 11.50
N THR A 107 -12.09 7.14 10.23
CA THR A 107 -12.23 8.54 9.79
C THR A 107 -13.68 8.93 9.53
N ASP A 108 -14.66 8.12 9.96
CA ASP A 108 -16.10 8.37 9.74
C ASP A 108 -16.59 9.72 10.31
N SER A 109 -16.06 10.10 11.48
CA SER A 109 -16.35 11.40 12.10
C SER A 109 -15.86 12.58 11.25
N LEU A 110 -14.70 12.45 10.62
CA LEU A 110 -14.13 13.45 9.71
C LEU A 110 -14.97 13.57 8.44
N VAL A 111 -15.39 12.44 7.86
CA VAL A 111 -16.28 12.42 6.69
C VAL A 111 -17.62 13.10 7.02
N SER A 112 -18.20 12.76 8.17
CA SER A 112 -19.44 13.38 8.67
C SER A 112 -19.31 14.89 8.93
N ALA A 113 -18.11 15.37 9.29
CA ALA A 113 -17.84 16.80 9.42
C ALA A 113 -17.76 17.49 8.05
N LEU A 114 -17.05 16.89 7.08
CA LEU A 114 -16.93 17.44 5.72
C LEU A 114 -18.28 17.61 5.02
N GLU A 115 -19.19 16.65 5.22
CA GLU A 115 -20.56 16.73 4.69
C GLU A 115 -21.37 17.82 5.40
N ARG A 116 -21.36 17.87 6.74
CA ARG A 116 -22.05 18.92 7.52
C ARG A 116 -21.59 20.33 7.18
N ASP A 117 -20.29 20.50 6.95
CA ASP A 117 -19.69 21.81 6.66
C ASP A 117 -19.86 22.22 5.18
N GLY A 118 -20.57 21.42 4.37
CA GLY A 118 -20.76 21.66 2.93
C GLY A 118 -19.48 21.53 2.11
N ARG A 119 -18.39 21.01 2.69
CA ARG A 119 -17.08 20.87 2.03
C ARG A 119 -17.01 19.67 1.11
N GLY A 120 -17.97 18.74 1.19
CA GLY A 120 -18.05 17.58 0.31
C GLY A 120 -18.17 17.93 -1.18
N GLN A 121 -18.81 19.05 -1.52
CA GLN A 121 -18.89 19.53 -2.90
C GLN A 121 -17.52 19.88 -3.47
N VAL A 122 -16.67 20.55 -2.68
CA VAL A 122 -15.30 20.92 -3.11
C VAL A 122 -14.47 19.67 -3.39
N VAL A 123 -14.60 18.63 -2.58
CA VAL A 123 -13.92 17.34 -2.80
C VAL A 123 -14.36 16.72 -4.13
N ARG A 124 -15.67 16.73 -4.41
CA ARG A 124 -16.22 16.19 -5.65
C ARG A 124 -15.74 16.94 -6.89
N GLU A 125 -15.76 18.26 -6.84
CA GLU A 125 -15.34 19.10 -7.96
C GLU A 125 -13.83 19.01 -8.23
N ARG A 126 -13.01 18.91 -7.18
CA ARG A 126 -11.55 18.91 -7.30
C ARG A 126 -10.96 17.53 -7.57
N ALA A 127 -11.48 16.50 -6.92
CA ALA A 127 -10.90 15.16 -6.96
C ALA A 127 -11.74 14.16 -7.77
N GLY A 128 -12.99 14.48 -8.11
CA GLY A 128 -13.93 13.50 -8.70
C GLY A 128 -14.38 12.43 -7.72
N LEU A 129 -14.11 12.62 -6.42
CA LEU A 129 -14.40 11.66 -5.35
C LEU A 129 -15.50 12.20 -4.42
N VAL A 130 -16.20 11.30 -3.74
CA VAL A 130 -17.08 11.67 -2.62
C VAL A 130 -16.30 11.57 -1.31
N PRO A 131 -16.59 12.40 -0.29
CA PRO A 131 -16.08 12.15 1.06
C PRO A 131 -16.44 10.74 1.51
N ALA A 132 -15.42 9.95 1.85
CA ALA A 132 -15.59 8.59 2.33
C ALA A 132 -14.36 8.19 3.15
N THR A 133 -14.54 7.28 4.10
CA THR A 133 -13.43 6.76 4.92
C THR A 133 -12.43 5.97 4.09
N TYR A 134 -12.85 5.53 2.90
CA TYR A 134 -12.07 4.79 1.91
C TYR A 134 -10.77 5.50 1.49
N PHE A 135 -10.79 6.82 1.30
CA PHE A 135 -9.67 7.54 0.68
C PHE A 135 -8.55 7.93 1.66
N SER A 136 -7.37 8.21 1.11
CA SER A 136 -6.13 8.44 1.87
C SER A 136 -6.10 9.75 2.66
N ALA A 137 -6.84 10.79 2.22
CA ALA A 137 -6.77 12.12 2.81
C ALA A 137 -7.19 12.12 4.29
N GLY A 138 -8.32 11.47 4.60
CA GLY A 138 -8.78 11.36 5.99
C GLY A 138 -7.83 10.54 6.85
N LYS A 139 -7.20 9.51 6.28
CA LYS A 139 -6.21 8.67 6.96
C LYS A 139 -4.96 9.49 7.32
N LEU A 140 -4.47 10.32 6.39
CA LEU A 140 -3.32 11.20 6.63
C LEU A 140 -3.63 12.23 7.72
N GLN A 141 -4.80 12.87 7.67
CA GLN A 141 -5.21 13.81 8.72
C GLN A 141 -5.27 13.11 10.08
N TRP A 142 -5.88 11.92 10.15
CA TRP A 142 -5.92 11.15 11.38
C TRP A 142 -4.53 10.84 11.92
N LEU A 143 -3.59 10.42 11.06
CA LEU A 143 -2.20 10.15 11.45
C LEU A 143 -1.55 11.41 12.05
N LEU A 144 -1.66 12.56 11.38
CA LEU A 144 -1.11 13.83 11.86
C LEU A 144 -1.68 14.24 13.23
N GLU A 145 -2.96 13.97 13.48
CA GLU A 145 -3.62 14.33 14.74
C GLU A 145 -3.34 13.37 15.90
N HIS A 146 -3.05 12.09 15.61
CA HIS A 146 -3.04 11.03 16.64
C HIS A 146 -1.68 10.35 16.83
N VAL A 147 -0.74 10.47 15.90
CA VAL A 147 0.57 9.84 16.00
C VAL A 147 1.58 10.83 16.57
N ALA A 148 2.08 10.51 17.77
CA ALA A 148 3.02 11.37 18.49
C ALA A 148 4.29 11.65 17.67
N GLY A 149 4.70 12.92 17.61
CA GLY A 149 5.90 13.34 16.91
C GLY A 149 5.75 13.44 15.39
N LEU A 150 4.59 13.08 14.82
CA LEU A 150 4.38 13.13 13.38
C LEU A 150 4.06 14.56 12.91
N ALA A 151 3.19 15.28 13.62
CA ALA A 151 2.82 16.65 13.26
C ALA A 151 4.02 17.61 13.38
N GLU A 152 4.88 17.41 14.37
CA GLU A 152 6.07 18.22 14.59
C GLU A 152 7.18 17.96 13.55
N ALA A 153 7.13 16.80 12.88
CA ALA A 153 8.09 16.40 11.86
C ALA A 153 7.66 16.75 10.42
N ALA A 154 6.45 17.30 10.24
CA ALA A 154 5.88 17.71 8.95
C ALA A 154 6.30 19.13 8.56
#